data_AF-A0A671QYR5-F1
#
_entry.id   AF-A0A671QYR5-F1
#
_cell.length_a   1.000
_cell.length_b   1.000
_cell.length_c   1.000
_cell.angle_alpha   90.00
_cell.angle_beta   90.00
_cell.angle_gamma   90.00
#
_symmetry.space_group_name_H-M   'P 1'
#
loop_
_entity.id
_entity.type
_entity.pdbx_description
1 polymer ?
#
loop_
_entity_poly.entity_id
_entity_poly.type
_entity_poly.pdbx_seq_one_letter_code
_entity_poly.pdbx_strand_id
1 'polypeptide(L)'
;MVRRIFLSLLLATWFSVDCNPGPIDDIAVDRYFIPKSCIREVKSGDFVRYHYNGTFTDGKLFDSSYDRGAAFFGQVGQKWQIAGVDKGILGMCVNEHRKITVPPHLAYGSQGAGDKVPPDTTLVFDLVLLDVFNRADQVQTKVISTPKECKRSVMRTDFVRFHFNGTLLDGSAFDSSYKRSQTQDSVVGEGWLIKGLDEGLLGMCVGEIRHFIIPPFLAFGEKGYGTEIPDIPGSAVLVFDIHVIDFHGVKDTVQVDITRKSEACNETSEVNDFIQYHYNCSLLDGTLLFTSRDYETPQDVVLGGDKIIDGLDEALRNMCVGERRTVIVPPHLGHGEKGAGIVPGSAVLRFELELVSLQKGVPEGYLFIWLEESPGHLFEALDVNQDQQVPLEEFSQFIKQQVSEGKGRLKPAQDPDSVIIDMFKNQDRNTDGLITQDELKLKVDEDAEKTRHEEL
;
A
#
# COMPACT_ATOMS: atom_id res chain seq x y z
N MET A 1 -22.55 -7.43 111.98
CA MET A 1 -21.42 -8.37 111.86
C MET A 1 -20.75 -8.11 110.52
N VAL A 2 -19.51 -7.66 110.56
CA VAL A 2 -18.74 -7.09 109.44
C VAL A 2 -18.48 -8.15 108.35
N ARG A 3 -18.73 -7.84 107.06
CA ARG A 3 -18.09 -8.58 105.95
C ARG A 3 -17.81 -7.68 104.74
N ARG A 4 -16.53 -7.33 104.69
CA ARG A 4 -15.67 -6.70 103.69
C ARG A 4 -16.14 -6.75 102.23
N ILE A 5 -16.16 -5.56 101.61
CA ILE A 5 -16.21 -5.30 100.18
C ILE A 5 -14.84 -5.67 99.58
N PHE A 6 -14.82 -6.57 98.59
CA PHE A 6 -13.64 -6.83 97.76
C PHE A 6 -13.74 -5.97 96.49
N LEU A 7 -12.84 -5.00 96.36
CA LEU A 7 -12.64 -4.17 95.17
C LEU A 7 -11.64 -4.91 94.27
N SER A 8 -12.09 -5.50 93.17
CA SER A 8 -11.21 -6.13 92.17
C SER A 8 -10.67 -5.05 91.22
N LEU A 9 -9.40 -4.69 91.37
CA LEU A 9 -8.64 -3.89 90.41
C LEU A 9 -8.38 -4.73 89.15
N LEU A 10 -9.00 -4.37 88.03
CA LEU A 10 -8.65 -4.86 86.69
C LEU A 10 -7.48 -4.03 86.16
N LEU A 11 -6.25 -4.55 86.25
CA LEU A 11 -5.12 -4.02 85.49
C LEU A 11 -5.29 -4.41 84.02
N ALA A 12 -5.64 -3.44 83.17
CA ALA A 12 -5.53 -3.58 81.72
C ALA A 12 -4.06 -3.38 81.32
N THR A 13 -3.34 -4.48 81.11
CA THR A 13 -2.02 -4.46 80.46
C THR A 13 -2.22 -4.19 78.98
N TRP A 14 -1.86 -2.97 78.54
CA TRP A 14 -1.71 -2.66 77.13
C TRP A 14 -0.46 -3.38 76.62
N PHE A 15 -0.64 -4.44 75.84
CA PHE A 15 0.42 -4.97 74.99
C PHE A 15 0.46 -4.10 73.73
N SER A 16 1.41 -3.18 73.67
CA SER A 16 1.85 -2.62 72.38
C SER A 16 2.59 -3.75 71.65
N VAL A 17 1.95 -4.32 70.63
CA VAL A 17 2.64 -5.18 69.67
C VAL A 17 3.41 -4.24 68.75
N ASP A 18 4.68 -4.01 69.06
CA ASP A 18 5.63 -3.51 68.07
C ASP A 18 5.83 -4.63 67.05
N CYS A 19 5.11 -4.56 65.95
CA CYS A 19 5.39 -5.34 64.75
C CYS A 19 6.68 -4.79 64.15
N ASN A 20 7.82 -5.20 64.69
CA ASN A 20 9.10 -5.04 64.00
C ASN A 20 9.12 -6.13 62.91
N PRO A 21 8.99 -5.79 61.62
CA PRO A 21 9.05 -6.80 60.57
C PRO A 21 10.44 -7.43 60.65
N GLY A 22 10.49 -8.75 60.86
CA GLY A 22 11.74 -9.50 60.82
C GLY A 22 12.47 -9.30 59.48
N PRO A 23 13.76 -9.66 59.40
CA PRO A 23 14.52 -9.52 58.16
C PRO A 23 13.78 -10.22 57.02
N ILE A 24 13.64 -9.49 55.92
CA ILE A 24 13.00 -9.97 54.70
C ILE A 24 13.93 -11.01 54.06
N ASP A 25 13.54 -12.29 54.04
CA ASP A 25 14.36 -13.39 53.51
C ASP A 25 14.36 -13.47 51.98
N ASP A 26 13.35 -12.94 51.31
CA ASP A 26 13.28 -12.83 49.84
C ASP A 26 12.63 -11.51 49.43
N ILE A 27 12.77 -11.09 48.18
CA ILE A 27 12.25 -9.79 47.73
C ILE A 27 10.75 -9.62 48.04
N ALA A 28 10.35 -8.42 48.45
CA ALA A 28 8.95 -8.03 48.48
C ALA A 28 8.60 -7.30 47.18
N VAL A 29 7.52 -7.70 46.52
CA VAL A 29 7.06 -7.10 45.24
C VAL A 29 5.69 -6.47 45.45
N ASP A 30 5.62 -5.15 45.27
CA ASP A 30 4.40 -4.36 45.34
C ASP A 30 4.05 -3.81 43.96
N ARG A 31 3.06 -4.42 43.30
CA ARG A 31 2.58 -4.03 41.97
C ARG A 31 1.45 -3.02 42.15
N TYR A 32 1.76 -1.74 41.92
CA TYR A 32 0.79 -0.66 42.14
C TYR A 32 0.16 -0.13 40.84
N PHE A 33 0.74 -0.44 39.68
CA PHE A 33 0.10 -0.20 38.38
C PHE A 33 0.33 -1.38 37.45
N ILE A 34 -0.76 -2.07 37.07
CA ILE A 34 -0.73 -3.18 36.13
C ILE A 34 -1.47 -2.76 34.86
N PRO A 35 -0.83 -2.83 33.68
CA PRO A 35 -1.47 -2.47 32.42
C PRO A 35 -2.65 -3.40 32.13
N LYS A 36 -3.70 -2.87 31.48
CA LYS A 36 -4.90 -3.65 31.12
C LYS A 36 -4.61 -4.79 30.15
N SER A 37 -3.58 -4.62 29.33
CA SER A 37 -3.13 -5.60 28.34
C SER A 37 -1.67 -5.92 28.61
N CYS A 38 -1.34 -7.20 28.58
CA CYS A 38 0.02 -7.69 28.70
C CYS A 38 0.30 -8.61 27.52
N ILE A 39 0.99 -8.08 26.50
CA ILE A 39 1.34 -8.84 25.29
C ILE A 39 2.31 -9.97 25.65
N ARG A 40 3.21 -9.70 26.60
CA ARG A 40 4.22 -10.62 27.11
C ARG A 40 4.59 -10.27 28.54
N GLU A 41 4.72 -11.30 29.37
CA GLU A 41 5.39 -11.20 30.67
C GLU A 41 6.88 -11.50 30.53
N VAL A 42 7.70 -10.78 31.29
CA VAL A 42 9.15 -10.98 31.32
C VAL A 42 9.49 -12.37 31.85
N LYS A 43 10.34 -13.10 31.11
CA LYS A 43 10.91 -14.39 31.48
C LYS A 43 12.42 -14.31 31.62
N SER A 44 13.02 -15.30 32.28
CA SER A 44 14.47 -15.44 32.33
C SER A 44 15.03 -15.60 30.91
N GLY A 45 16.13 -14.90 30.62
CA GLY A 45 16.75 -14.83 29.30
C GLY A 45 16.19 -13.74 28.40
N ASP A 46 15.09 -13.08 28.75
CA ASP A 46 14.60 -11.92 28.01
C ASP A 46 15.49 -10.70 28.24
N PHE A 47 15.59 -9.88 27.20
CA PHE A 47 16.14 -8.53 27.27
C PHE A 47 15.03 -7.58 27.66
N VAL A 48 15.32 -6.68 28.60
CA VAL A 48 14.36 -5.69 29.09
C VAL A 48 14.94 -4.30 29.01
N ARG A 49 14.05 -3.32 28.82
CA ARG A 49 14.34 -1.91 29.07
C ARG A 49 13.40 -1.39 30.14
N TYR A 50 13.94 -0.72 31.14
CA TYR A 50 13.12 -0.15 32.21
C TYR A 50 13.74 1.12 32.77
N HIS A 51 12.88 2.01 33.26
CA HIS A 51 13.29 3.08 34.14
C HIS A 51 13.16 2.66 35.60
N TYR A 52 14.01 3.24 36.44
CA TYR A 52 13.97 3.04 37.88
C TYR A 52 14.42 4.25 38.68
N ASN A 53 13.94 4.29 39.93
CA ASN A 53 14.51 5.04 41.04
C ASN A 53 14.89 4.07 42.16
N GLY A 54 16.17 4.10 42.57
CA GLY A 54 16.71 3.33 43.68
C GLY A 54 16.81 4.19 44.95
N THR A 55 16.07 3.82 45.99
CA THR A 55 16.06 4.52 47.27
C THR A 55 16.41 3.59 48.43
N PHE A 56 16.84 4.17 49.54
CA PHE A 56 16.85 3.49 50.83
C PHE A 56 15.42 3.38 51.39
N THR A 57 15.25 2.63 52.49
CA THR A 57 13.95 2.46 53.16
C THR A 57 13.41 3.76 53.77
N ASP A 58 14.26 4.76 54.01
CA ASP A 58 13.87 6.11 54.44
C ASP A 58 13.43 7.03 53.28
N GLY A 59 13.47 6.52 52.04
CA GLY A 59 13.11 7.25 50.81
C GLY A 59 14.24 8.06 50.18
N LYS A 60 15.43 8.13 50.79
CA LYS A 60 16.57 8.85 50.19
C LYS A 60 17.06 8.14 48.93
N LEU A 61 17.16 8.89 47.83
CA LEU A 61 17.65 8.40 46.53
C LEU A 61 19.16 8.13 46.58
N PHE A 62 19.60 7.00 46.03
CA PHE A 62 21.02 6.69 45.83
C PHE A 62 21.40 6.53 44.35
N ASP A 63 20.42 6.17 43.49
CA ASP A 63 20.64 6.04 42.05
C ASP A 63 19.32 6.15 41.27
N SER A 64 19.37 6.72 40.07
CA SER A 64 18.20 6.83 39.18
C SER A 64 18.61 6.70 37.73
N SER A 65 17.80 5.98 36.95
CA SER A 65 17.93 5.98 35.49
C SER A 65 17.55 7.33 34.85
N TYR A 66 16.67 8.10 35.49
CA TYR A 66 16.25 9.41 35.00
C TYR A 66 17.38 10.44 35.12
N ASP A 67 18.15 10.39 36.22
CA ASP A 67 19.32 11.27 36.43
C ASP A 67 20.40 11.05 35.36
N ARG A 68 20.46 9.85 34.77
CA ARG A 68 21.37 9.50 33.68
C ARG A 68 20.80 9.82 32.28
N GLY A 69 19.53 10.18 32.19
CA GLY A 69 18.84 10.44 30.93
C GLY A 69 18.62 9.21 30.06
N ALA A 70 18.80 7.99 30.58
CA ALA A 70 18.68 6.77 29.80
C ALA A 70 18.12 5.60 30.62
N ALA A 71 17.21 4.85 30.02
CA ALA A 71 16.69 3.61 30.60
C ALA A 71 17.80 2.56 30.75
N PHE A 72 17.66 1.69 31.75
CA PHE A 72 18.54 0.53 31.86
C PHE A 72 18.18 -0.49 30.77
N PHE A 73 19.19 -1.12 30.18
CA PHE A 73 19.06 -2.25 29.26
C PHE A 73 19.89 -3.42 29.76
N GLY A 74 19.29 -4.60 29.86
CA GLY A 74 19.99 -5.80 30.32
C GLY A 74 19.19 -7.07 30.09
N GLN A 75 19.86 -8.21 30.29
CA GLN A 75 19.26 -9.52 30.16
C GLN A 75 18.92 -10.11 31.53
N VAL A 76 17.67 -10.57 31.69
CA VAL A 76 17.17 -11.09 32.97
C VAL A 76 17.76 -12.44 33.30
N GLY A 77 18.32 -12.57 34.51
CA GLY A 77 18.89 -13.82 35.04
C GLY A 77 20.34 -14.08 34.63
N GLN A 78 21.01 -13.11 34.00
CA GLN A 78 22.42 -13.22 33.58
C GLN A 78 23.38 -12.41 34.48
N LYS A 79 22.93 -11.97 35.66
CA LYS A 79 23.71 -11.18 36.63
C LYS A 79 24.25 -9.85 36.08
N TRP A 80 23.49 -9.21 35.19
CA TRP A 80 23.75 -7.85 34.71
C TRP A 80 23.33 -6.79 35.75
N GLN A 81 22.44 -7.18 36.65
CA GLN A 81 21.94 -6.41 37.78
C GLN A 81 22.03 -7.26 39.05
N ILE A 82 21.75 -6.64 40.20
CA ILE A 82 21.66 -7.36 41.48
C ILE A 82 20.57 -8.43 41.43
N ALA A 83 20.78 -9.55 42.12
CA ALA A 83 19.91 -10.72 42.07
C ALA A 83 18.45 -10.40 42.44
N GLY A 84 18.23 -9.45 43.35
CA GLY A 84 16.88 -9.02 43.74
C GLY A 84 16.12 -8.30 42.63
N VAL A 85 16.81 -7.50 41.81
CA VAL A 85 16.18 -6.85 40.63
C VAL A 85 15.88 -7.90 39.56
N ASP A 86 16.81 -8.83 39.33
CA ASP A 86 16.59 -9.98 38.44
C ASP A 86 15.32 -10.76 38.82
N LYS A 87 15.15 -11.07 40.10
CA LYS A 87 13.93 -11.73 40.61
C LYS A 87 12.70 -10.82 40.50
N GLY A 88 12.84 -9.53 40.80
CA GLY A 88 11.74 -8.59 40.92
C GLY A 88 11.09 -8.18 39.59
N ILE A 89 11.84 -8.27 38.49
CA ILE A 89 11.35 -7.96 37.14
C ILE A 89 10.60 -9.14 36.51
N LEU A 90 10.81 -10.37 36.96
CA LEU A 90 10.09 -11.53 36.44
C LEU A 90 8.58 -11.32 36.55
N GLY A 91 7.86 -11.68 35.48
CA GLY A 91 6.41 -11.47 35.40
C GLY A 91 5.99 -10.00 35.27
N MET A 92 6.90 -9.07 34.99
CA MET A 92 6.53 -7.71 34.59
C MET A 92 5.90 -7.69 33.21
N CYS A 93 4.88 -6.84 33.05
CA CYS A 93 4.33 -6.45 31.75
C CYS A 93 4.87 -5.07 31.35
N VAL A 94 4.95 -4.79 30.04
CA VAL A 94 5.33 -3.45 29.57
C VAL A 94 4.30 -2.43 30.02
N ASN A 95 4.75 -1.24 30.41
CA ASN A 95 4.01 -0.22 31.16
C ASN A 95 3.65 -0.58 32.60
N GLU A 96 4.06 -1.73 33.13
CA GLU A 96 3.82 -2.01 34.54
C GLU A 96 4.72 -1.17 35.44
N HIS A 97 4.15 -0.65 36.53
CA HIS A 97 4.91 -0.04 37.62
C HIS A 97 4.84 -0.91 38.87
N ARG A 98 6.01 -1.16 39.47
CA ARG A 98 6.10 -1.89 40.72
C ARG A 98 7.25 -1.38 41.58
N LYS A 99 7.09 -1.51 42.89
CA LYS A 99 8.19 -1.37 43.85
C LYS A 99 8.68 -2.75 44.26
N ILE A 100 9.99 -2.90 44.31
CA ILE A 100 10.62 -4.09 44.88
C ILE A 100 11.50 -3.69 46.06
N THR A 101 11.32 -4.38 47.19
CA THR A 101 12.20 -4.23 48.36
C THR A 101 13.16 -5.41 48.38
N VAL A 102 14.45 -5.09 48.27
CA VAL A 102 15.52 -6.06 48.08
C VAL A 102 16.36 -6.15 49.35
N PRO A 103 16.39 -7.31 50.03
CA PRO A 103 17.23 -7.48 51.21
C PRO A 103 18.72 -7.49 50.83
N PRO A 104 19.63 -7.18 51.78
CA PRO A 104 21.03 -6.95 51.46
C PRO A 104 21.70 -8.11 50.73
N HIS A 105 21.40 -9.35 51.10
CA HIS A 105 22.00 -10.55 50.50
C HIS A 105 21.58 -10.81 49.04
N LEU A 106 20.51 -10.16 48.55
CA LEU A 106 20.10 -10.12 47.14
C LEU A 106 20.47 -8.80 46.44
N ALA A 107 21.08 -7.86 47.18
CA ALA A 107 21.62 -6.59 46.71
C ALA A 107 23.15 -6.60 46.73
N TYR A 108 23.78 -5.78 47.58
CA TYR A 108 25.24 -5.61 47.68
C TYR A 108 25.87 -6.27 48.92
N GLY A 109 25.06 -6.96 49.73
CA GLY A 109 25.49 -7.73 50.89
C GLY A 109 26.24 -6.90 51.93
N SER A 110 27.10 -7.59 52.68
CA SER A 110 27.91 -6.98 53.76
C SER A 110 29.05 -6.09 53.26
N GLN A 111 29.26 -6.00 51.94
CA GLN A 111 30.29 -5.15 51.34
C GLN A 111 29.74 -3.76 50.98
N GLY A 112 28.45 -3.66 50.67
CA GLY A 112 27.89 -2.43 50.11
C GLY A 112 28.41 -2.14 48.70
N ALA A 113 28.21 -0.92 48.21
CA ALA A 113 28.65 -0.46 46.88
C ALA A 113 29.31 0.92 46.96
N GLY A 114 30.63 0.92 47.19
CA GLY A 114 31.44 2.14 47.32
C GLY A 114 30.86 3.08 48.38
N ASP A 115 30.87 4.38 48.09
CA ASP A 115 30.34 5.40 49.01
C ASP A 115 28.83 5.61 48.86
N LYS A 116 28.19 4.94 47.89
CA LYS A 116 26.77 5.16 47.58
C LYS A 116 25.84 4.26 48.39
N VAL A 117 26.22 3.01 48.64
CA VAL A 117 25.37 2.04 49.36
C VAL A 117 26.17 1.43 50.51
N PRO A 118 25.77 1.64 51.77
CA PRO A 118 26.43 1.02 52.91
C PRO A 118 26.30 -0.51 52.94
N PRO A 119 27.16 -1.21 53.70
CA PRO A 119 26.97 -2.62 54.05
C PRO A 119 25.58 -2.94 54.60
N ASP A 120 25.12 -4.17 54.37
CA ASP A 120 23.91 -4.75 54.98
C ASP A 120 22.65 -3.88 54.82
N THR A 121 22.57 -3.15 53.71
CA THR A 121 21.50 -2.18 53.45
C THR A 121 20.38 -2.79 52.60
N THR A 122 19.13 -2.62 53.07
CA THR A 122 17.93 -2.95 52.29
C THR A 122 17.64 -1.82 51.31
N LEU A 123 17.38 -2.17 50.05
CA LEU A 123 17.12 -1.21 48.97
C LEU A 123 15.69 -1.32 48.48
N VAL A 124 15.15 -0.21 48.00
CA VAL A 124 13.85 -0.15 47.33
C VAL A 124 14.07 0.34 45.91
N PHE A 125 13.53 -0.39 44.92
CA PHE A 125 13.53 0.04 43.53
C PHE A 125 12.10 0.24 43.07
N ASP A 126 11.79 1.45 42.61
CA ASP A 126 10.56 1.77 41.89
C ASP A 126 10.83 1.62 40.40
N LEU A 127 10.16 0.68 39.72
CA LEU A 127 10.46 0.20 38.39
C LEU A 127 9.30 0.47 37.43
N VAL A 128 9.62 0.88 36.20
CA VAL A 128 8.69 0.98 35.07
C VAL A 128 9.25 0.25 33.87
N LEU A 129 8.60 -0.84 33.44
CA LEU A 129 9.06 -1.62 32.27
C LEU A 129 8.62 -0.92 30.98
N LEU A 130 9.56 -0.66 30.08
CA LEU A 130 9.34 0.01 28.80
C LEU A 130 9.35 -0.98 27.64
N ASP A 131 10.16 -2.03 27.73
CA ASP A 131 10.38 -2.94 26.61
C ASP A 131 10.78 -4.34 27.07
N VAL A 132 10.45 -5.35 26.26
CA VAL A 132 10.82 -6.75 26.47
C VAL A 132 10.90 -7.50 25.13
N PHE A 133 12.01 -8.21 24.91
CA PHE A 133 12.15 -9.13 23.78
C PHE A 133 13.13 -10.26 24.07
N ASN A 134 13.17 -11.25 23.20
CA ASN A 134 14.15 -12.33 23.20
C ASN A 134 14.86 -12.43 21.84
N ARG A 135 16.10 -12.90 21.83
CA ARG A 135 16.87 -13.10 20.57
C ARG A 135 16.24 -14.14 19.64
N ALA A 136 15.40 -15.03 20.18
CA ALA A 136 14.65 -16.01 19.38
C ALA A 136 13.35 -15.45 18.79
N ASP A 137 12.96 -14.21 19.14
CA ASP A 137 11.73 -13.63 18.62
C ASP A 137 11.80 -13.44 17.10
N GLN A 138 10.66 -13.57 16.44
CA GLN A 138 10.47 -13.24 15.03
C GLN A 138 9.52 -12.05 14.93
N VAL A 139 9.32 -11.52 13.71
CA VAL A 139 8.24 -10.56 13.49
C VAL A 139 6.91 -11.22 13.86
N GLN A 140 6.18 -10.59 14.77
CA GLN A 140 4.82 -11.02 15.07
C GLN A 140 3.87 -10.20 14.23
N THR A 141 2.96 -10.87 13.53
CA THR A 141 1.93 -10.22 12.72
C THR A 141 0.54 -10.59 13.22
N LYS A 142 -0.35 -9.61 13.26
CA LYS A 142 -1.77 -9.83 13.57
C LYS A 142 -2.60 -9.03 12.58
N VAL A 143 -3.40 -9.72 11.79
CA VAL A 143 -4.38 -9.10 10.90
C VAL A 143 -5.43 -8.38 11.76
N ILE A 144 -5.57 -7.07 11.58
CA ILE A 144 -6.61 -6.26 12.24
C ILE A 144 -7.89 -6.29 11.41
N SER A 145 -7.74 -6.06 10.10
CA SER A 145 -8.85 -6.03 9.15
C SER A 145 -8.36 -6.46 7.78
N THR A 146 -9.11 -7.34 7.12
CA THR A 146 -8.88 -7.70 5.71
C THR A 146 -10.14 -7.35 4.92
N PRO A 147 -10.01 -6.72 3.75
CA PRO A 147 -11.14 -6.52 2.85
C PRO A 147 -11.74 -7.84 2.39
N LYS A 148 -13.01 -7.80 1.96
CA LYS A 148 -13.77 -8.99 1.55
C LYS A 148 -13.14 -9.73 0.37
N GLU A 149 -12.47 -9.00 -0.52
CA GLU A 149 -11.83 -9.55 -1.70
C GLU A 149 -10.33 -9.32 -1.62
N CYS A 150 -9.57 -10.42 -1.71
CA CYS A 150 -8.13 -10.39 -1.88
C CYS A 150 -7.76 -11.27 -3.07
N LYS A 151 -7.81 -10.69 -4.28
CA LYS A 151 -7.50 -11.40 -5.54
C LYS A 151 -5.99 -11.66 -5.68
N ARG A 152 -5.17 -10.80 -5.07
CA ARG A 152 -3.71 -10.88 -5.03
C ARG A 152 -3.22 -10.31 -3.70
N SER A 153 -2.09 -10.81 -3.23
CA SER A 153 -1.36 -10.28 -2.08
C SER A 153 0.03 -9.80 -2.47
N VAL A 154 0.62 -8.93 -1.64
CA VAL A 154 1.99 -8.42 -1.79
C VAL A 154 2.98 -9.58 -1.91
N MET A 155 3.82 -9.52 -2.94
CA MET A 155 4.93 -10.43 -3.18
C MET A 155 6.27 -9.70 -3.07
N ARG A 156 7.35 -10.49 -2.95
CA ARG A 156 8.71 -9.94 -3.04
C ARG A 156 8.88 -9.23 -4.38
N THR A 157 9.57 -8.10 -4.39
CA THR A 157 9.80 -7.19 -5.54
C THR A 157 8.60 -6.33 -5.95
N ASP A 158 7.44 -6.48 -5.29
CA ASP A 158 6.34 -5.55 -5.50
C ASP A 158 6.70 -4.17 -4.95
N PHE A 159 6.34 -3.13 -5.70
CA PHE A 159 6.24 -1.78 -5.20
C PHE A 159 4.95 -1.64 -4.41
N VAL A 160 5.02 -1.16 -3.17
CA VAL A 160 3.89 -1.05 -2.24
C VAL A 160 3.79 0.36 -1.72
N ARG A 161 2.56 0.91 -1.74
CA ARG A 161 2.21 2.15 -1.03
C ARG A 161 1.35 1.82 0.16
N PHE A 162 1.77 2.28 1.33
CA PHE A 162 1.05 2.01 2.56
C PHE A 162 1.11 3.21 3.50
N HIS A 163 0.08 3.32 4.32
CA HIS A 163 0.13 4.15 5.50
C HIS A 163 0.55 3.33 6.72
N PHE A 164 1.19 3.99 7.68
CA PHE A 164 1.54 3.41 8.96
C PHE A 164 1.38 4.38 10.12
N ASN A 165 1.17 3.81 11.31
CA ASN A 165 1.43 4.41 12.61
C ASN A 165 2.52 3.58 13.32
N GLY A 166 3.58 4.25 13.80
CA GLY A 166 4.71 3.63 14.48
C GLY A 166 4.78 4.03 15.96
N THR A 167 4.86 3.04 16.83
CA THR A 167 4.99 3.21 18.28
C THR A 167 6.06 2.29 18.86
N LEU A 168 6.63 2.65 20.00
CA LEU A 168 7.41 1.72 20.82
C LEU A 168 6.46 0.73 21.52
N LEU A 169 7.00 -0.35 22.10
CA LEU A 169 6.18 -1.37 22.77
C LEU A 169 5.38 -0.82 23.97
N ASP A 170 5.83 0.27 24.58
CA ASP A 170 5.12 1.01 25.63
C ASP A 170 3.97 1.90 25.10
N GLY A 171 3.80 2.00 23.78
CA GLY A 171 2.79 2.81 23.12
C GLY A 171 3.23 4.24 22.78
N SER A 172 4.46 4.64 23.12
CA SER A 172 5.01 5.94 22.75
C SER A 172 5.14 6.05 21.23
N ALA A 173 4.43 7.00 20.61
CA ALA A 173 4.47 7.19 19.16
C ALA A 173 5.78 7.84 18.72
N PHE A 174 6.46 7.27 17.72
CA PHE A 174 7.67 7.85 17.14
C PHE A 174 7.43 8.45 15.74
N ASP A 175 6.61 7.81 14.90
CA ASP A 175 6.31 8.33 13.56
C ASP A 175 4.91 7.89 13.07
N SER A 176 4.35 8.63 12.12
CA SER A 176 3.13 8.25 11.41
C SER A 176 3.11 8.93 10.04
N SER A 177 2.88 8.12 9.01
CA SER A 177 2.68 8.61 7.64
C SER A 177 1.47 9.55 7.49
N TYR A 178 0.47 9.43 8.35
CA TYR A 178 -0.72 10.28 8.32
C TYR A 178 -0.41 11.73 8.74
N LYS A 179 0.62 11.95 9.57
CA LYS A 179 1.03 13.31 9.97
C LYS A 179 1.53 14.15 8.79
N ARG A 180 2.03 13.49 7.74
CA ARG A 180 2.52 14.13 6.51
C ARG A 180 1.55 14.03 5.33
N SER A 181 0.38 13.42 5.53
CA SER A 181 -0.61 13.16 4.47
C SER A 181 -0.01 12.52 3.21
N GLN A 182 0.99 11.65 3.40
CA GLN A 182 1.72 10.99 2.32
C GLN A 182 1.96 9.53 2.70
N THR A 183 1.80 8.63 1.74
CA THR A 183 2.14 7.21 1.91
C THR A 183 3.63 7.01 2.13
N GLN A 184 3.96 5.86 2.71
CA GLN A 184 5.29 5.29 2.59
C GLN A 184 5.30 4.38 1.37
N ASP A 185 6.28 4.62 0.51
CA ASP A 185 6.44 3.92 -0.75
C ASP A 185 7.77 3.14 -0.70
N SER A 186 7.75 1.88 -1.11
CA SER A 186 8.96 1.06 -1.14
C SER A 186 8.79 -0.20 -1.98
N VAL A 187 9.91 -0.89 -2.25
CA VAL A 187 9.95 -2.20 -2.90
C VAL A 187 10.21 -3.27 -1.85
N VAL A 188 9.31 -4.24 -1.74
CA VAL A 188 9.34 -5.24 -0.67
C VAL A 188 10.40 -6.31 -0.92
N GLY A 189 11.22 -6.57 0.11
CA GLY A 189 12.19 -7.66 0.13
C GLY A 189 13.50 -7.37 -0.60
N GLU A 190 13.74 -6.11 -0.95
CA GLU A 190 14.99 -5.61 -1.54
C GLU A 190 15.86 -4.83 -0.53
N GLY A 191 15.46 -4.79 0.75
CA GLY A 191 16.26 -4.20 1.82
C GLY A 191 16.21 -2.66 1.91
N TRP A 192 15.22 -2.05 1.25
CA TRP A 192 14.94 -0.61 1.37
C TRP A 192 14.20 -0.24 2.67
N LEU A 193 13.54 -1.22 3.28
CA LEU A 193 12.89 -1.10 4.58
C LEU A 193 13.71 -1.84 5.65
N ILE A 194 13.39 -1.58 6.92
CA ILE A 194 13.87 -2.46 7.99
C ILE A 194 13.37 -3.89 7.73
N LYS A 195 14.21 -4.88 8.03
CA LYS A 195 13.96 -6.29 7.70
C LYS A 195 12.59 -6.78 8.18
N GLY A 196 12.14 -6.33 9.35
CA GLY A 196 10.85 -6.73 9.90
C GLY A 196 9.63 -6.21 9.12
N LEU A 197 9.74 -5.03 8.49
CA LEU A 197 8.68 -4.52 7.60
C LEU A 197 8.68 -5.29 6.28
N ASP A 198 9.86 -5.57 5.72
CA ASP A 198 9.99 -6.42 4.52
C ASP A 198 9.32 -7.79 4.74
N GLU A 199 9.56 -8.43 5.89
CA GLU A 199 8.94 -9.71 6.25
C GLU A 199 7.44 -9.57 6.53
N GLY A 200 7.01 -8.51 7.23
CA GLY A 200 5.62 -8.33 7.65
C GLY A 200 4.65 -7.98 6.51
N LEU A 201 5.12 -7.21 5.52
CA LEU A 201 4.33 -6.75 4.36
C LEU A 201 3.96 -7.89 3.41
N LEU A 202 4.77 -8.96 3.35
CA LEU A 202 4.50 -10.10 2.49
C LEU A 202 3.12 -10.71 2.78
N GLY A 203 2.37 -11.00 1.71
CA GLY A 203 1.05 -11.58 1.83
C GLY A 203 -0.04 -10.61 2.31
N MET A 204 0.21 -9.30 2.42
CA MET A 204 -0.84 -8.31 2.68
C MET A 204 -1.71 -8.08 1.43
N CYS A 205 -3.01 -7.86 1.64
CA CYS A 205 -3.94 -7.49 0.59
C CYS A 205 -4.10 -5.96 0.50
N VAL A 206 -4.52 -5.46 -0.67
CA VAL A 206 -4.94 -4.05 -0.83
C VAL A 206 -6.07 -3.74 0.16
N GLY A 207 -5.96 -2.66 0.93
CA GLY A 207 -6.90 -2.26 1.98
C GLY A 207 -6.79 -3.04 3.30
N GLU A 208 -5.85 -3.99 3.41
CA GLU A 208 -5.62 -4.72 4.66
C GLU A 208 -4.95 -3.81 5.71
N ILE A 209 -5.41 -3.92 6.96
CA ILE A 209 -4.73 -3.37 8.14
C ILE A 209 -4.11 -4.51 8.93
N ARG A 210 -2.79 -4.45 9.16
CA ARG A 210 -2.03 -5.48 9.88
C ARG A 210 -1.13 -4.84 10.94
N HIS A 211 -1.16 -5.41 12.13
CA HIS A 211 -0.34 -5.05 13.28
C HIS A 211 0.97 -5.84 13.28
N PHE A 212 2.10 -5.17 13.47
CA PHE A 212 3.43 -5.74 13.54
C PHE A 212 4.08 -5.45 14.88
N ILE A 213 4.74 -6.44 15.46
CA ILE A 213 5.69 -6.28 16.55
C ILE A 213 7.04 -6.79 16.06
N ILE A 214 8.02 -5.89 15.95
CA ILE A 214 9.31 -6.12 15.32
C ILE A 214 10.41 -6.02 16.38
N PRO A 215 11.14 -7.12 16.67
CA PRO A 215 12.23 -7.08 17.62
C PRO A 215 13.42 -6.26 17.06
N PRO A 216 14.31 -5.74 17.92
CA PRO A 216 15.28 -4.73 17.50
C PRO A 216 16.24 -5.20 16.41
N PHE A 217 16.64 -6.48 16.42
CA PHE A 217 17.55 -7.07 15.43
C PHE A 217 16.92 -7.26 14.03
N LEU A 218 15.61 -7.05 13.90
CA LEU A 218 14.90 -6.93 12.62
C LEU A 218 14.49 -5.47 12.32
N ALA A 219 14.85 -4.52 13.19
CA ALA A 219 14.61 -3.09 13.09
C ALA A 219 15.95 -2.31 13.07
N PHE A 220 16.16 -1.39 14.03
CA PHE A 220 17.34 -0.52 14.11
C PHE A 220 18.46 -1.04 15.05
N GLY A 221 18.33 -2.26 15.55
CA GLY A 221 19.33 -2.95 16.35
C GLY A 221 19.67 -2.26 17.67
N GLU A 222 20.85 -2.55 18.20
CA GLU A 222 21.33 -2.02 19.48
C GLU A 222 21.63 -0.51 19.45
N LYS A 223 21.85 0.05 18.25
CA LYS A 223 22.18 1.47 18.09
C LYS A 223 20.95 2.37 18.11
N GLY A 224 19.79 1.87 17.68
CA GLY A 224 18.61 2.71 17.48
C GLY A 224 18.73 3.58 16.23
N TYR A 225 17.86 4.59 16.12
CA TYR A 225 17.81 5.49 14.98
C TYR A 225 17.42 6.91 15.40
N GLY A 226 18.04 7.89 14.75
CA GLY A 226 17.81 9.30 15.02
C GLY A 226 18.50 9.77 16.30
N THR A 227 18.77 11.08 16.35
CA THR A 227 19.07 11.81 17.59
C THR A 227 18.01 12.88 17.86
N GLU A 228 17.03 12.98 16.96
CA GLU A 228 15.85 13.85 16.97
C GLU A 228 14.66 13.03 16.42
N ILE A 229 13.45 13.56 16.53
CA ILE A 229 12.21 12.85 16.13
C ILE A 229 12.28 12.38 14.66
N PRO A 230 12.07 11.07 14.38
CA PRO A 230 11.82 10.00 15.34
C PRO A 230 13.10 9.56 16.08
N ASP A 231 13.11 9.76 17.41
CA ASP A 231 14.15 9.26 18.31
C ASP A 231 13.77 7.85 18.75
N ILE A 232 14.43 6.86 18.14
CA ILE A 232 14.21 5.44 18.40
C ILE A 232 15.39 4.95 19.22
N PRO A 233 15.19 4.63 20.51
CA PRO A 233 16.31 4.22 21.35
C PRO A 233 16.89 2.87 20.90
N GLY A 234 18.15 2.64 21.24
CA GLY A 234 18.82 1.36 21.04
C GLY A 234 18.04 0.19 21.65
N SER A 235 18.04 -0.94 20.94
CA SER A 235 17.36 -2.17 21.36
C SER A 235 15.85 -1.99 21.60
N ALA A 236 15.20 -1.06 20.90
CA ALA A 236 13.75 -0.87 20.93
C ALA A 236 13.00 -1.91 20.09
N VAL A 237 11.95 -2.50 20.65
CA VAL A 237 10.91 -3.21 19.91
C VAL A 237 9.99 -2.17 19.28
N LEU A 238 9.76 -2.32 17.97
CA LEU A 238 8.88 -1.42 17.22
C LEU A 238 7.53 -2.07 16.98
N VAL A 239 6.49 -1.27 17.10
CA VAL A 239 5.12 -1.65 16.83
C VAL A 239 4.59 -0.80 15.69
N PHE A 240 4.08 -1.45 14.64
CA PHE A 240 3.47 -0.77 13.50
C PHE A 240 2.04 -1.26 13.26
N ASP A 241 1.12 -0.33 13.03
CA ASP A 241 -0.12 -0.63 12.33
C ASP A 241 0.02 -0.17 10.88
N ILE A 242 0.03 -1.12 9.95
CA ILE A 242 0.18 -0.88 8.51
C ILE A 242 -1.17 -0.99 7.81
N HIS A 243 -1.49 -0.02 6.95
CA HIS A 243 -2.64 -0.03 6.05
C HIS A 243 -2.16 0.04 4.59
N VAL A 244 -2.31 -1.04 3.84
CA VAL A 244 -1.86 -1.10 2.43
C VAL A 244 -2.87 -0.39 1.54
N ILE A 245 -2.39 0.58 0.74
CA ILE A 245 -3.21 1.39 -0.16
C ILE A 245 -3.27 0.76 -1.54
N ASP A 246 -2.13 0.41 -2.10
CA ASP A 246 -2.01 -0.43 -3.29
C ASP A 246 -0.61 -1.01 -3.42
N PHE A 247 -0.45 -1.90 -4.40
CA PHE A 247 0.85 -2.41 -4.81
C PHE A 247 0.80 -2.93 -6.24
N HIS A 248 1.96 -2.99 -6.88
CA HIS A 248 2.11 -3.61 -8.19
C HIS A 248 3.49 -4.24 -8.36
N GLY A 249 3.57 -5.19 -9.27
CA GLY A 249 4.79 -5.81 -9.77
C GLY A 249 5.02 -5.41 -11.22
N VAL A 250 6.23 -5.67 -11.71
CA VAL A 250 6.63 -5.34 -13.09
C VAL A 250 6.01 -6.26 -14.15
N LYS A 251 5.38 -7.37 -13.74
CA LYS A 251 4.73 -8.36 -14.62
C LYS A 251 3.22 -8.32 -14.58
N ASP A 252 2.66 -7.37 -13.83
CA ASP A 252 1.21 -7.25 -13.73
C ASP A 252 0.61 -6.88 -15.07
N THR A 253 -0.55 -7.46 -15.36
CA THR A 253 -1.33 -7.14 -16.54
C THR A 253 -2.60 -6.39 -16.14
N VAL A 254 -3.29 -5.84 -17.13
CA VAL A 254 -4.61 -5.23 -16.91
C VAL A 254 -5.57 -6.29 -16.39
N GLN A 255 -6.22 -6.02 -15.26
CA GLN A 255 -7.27 -6.91 -14.75
C GLN A 255 -8.62 -6.35 -15.15
N VAL A 256 -9.40 -7.14 -15.88
CA VAL A 256 -10.74 -6.75 -16.35
C VAL A 256 -11.79 -7.62 -15.68
N ASP A 257 -12.76 -6.99 -15.03
CA ASP A 257 -13.92 -7.64 -14.41
C ASP A 257 -15.20 -7.08 -15.03
N ILE A 258 -15.98 -7.94 -15.70
CA ILE A 258 -17.21 -7.54 -16.38
C ILE A 258 -18.33 -7.45 -15.35
N THR A 259 -18.68 -6.23 -14.95
CA THR A 259 -19.69 -5.97 -13.91
C THR A 259 -21.12 -5.99 -14.45
N ARG A 260 -21.30 -5.73 -15.75
CA ARG A 260 -22.58 -5.86 -16.44
C ARG A 260 -22.36 -6.29 -17.88
N LYS A 261 -22.94 -7.43 -18.26
CA LYS A 261 -22.98 -7.86 -19.67
C LYS A 261 -24.09 -7.13 -20.41
N SER A 262 -23.87 -6.87 -21.70
CA SER A 262 -24.93 -6.38 -22.59
C SER A 262 -25.92 -7.51 -22.92
N GLU A 263 -27.20 -7.18 -23.08
CA GLU A 263 -28.27 -8.15 -23.37
C GLU A 263 -28.15 -8.75 -24.79
N ALA A 264 -27.61 -7.97 -25.73
CA ALA A 264 -27.32 -8.40 -27.09
C ALA A 264 -25.93 -7.89 -27.49
N CYS A 265 -25.05 -8.80 -27.89
CA CYS A 265 -23.71 -8.46 -28.36
C CYS A 265 -23.44 -9.15 -29.70
N ASN A 266 -23.67 -8.41 -30.78
CA ASN A 266 -23.40 -8.88 -32.14
C ASN A 266 -21.99 -8.52 -32.59
N GLU A 267 -21.47 -7.39 -32.10
CA GLU A 267 -20.14 -6.87 -32.44
C GLU A 267 -19.45 -6.39 -31.16
N THR A 268 -18.13 -6.52 -31.16
CA THR A 268 -17.26 -6.02 -30.11
C THR A 268 -16.28 -4.99 -30.67
N SER A 269 -15.85 -4.09 -29.80
CA SER A 269 -14.78 -3.13 -30.10
C SER A 269 -13.44 -3.82 -30.39
N GLU A 270 -12.73 -3.34 -31.39
CA GLU A 270 -11.42 -3.81 -31.85
C GLU A 270 -10.51 -2.62 -32.19
N VAL A 271 -9.24 -2.90 -32.48
CA VAL A 271 -8.29 -1.87 -32.92
C VAL A 271 -8.83 -1.15 -34.16
N ASN A 272 -8.61 0.17 -34.23
CA ASN A 272 -9.13 1.12 -35.22
C ASN A 272 -10.63 1.42 -35.17
N ASP A 273 -11.41 0.76 -34.31
CA ASP A 273 -12.79 1.16 -34.07
C ASP A 273 -12.85 2.51 -33.35
N PHE A 274 -13.84 3.33 -33.70
CA PHE A 274 -14.16 4.54 -32.97
C PHE A 274 -15.25 4.25 -31.94
N ILE A 275 -14.96 4.58 -30.69
CA ILE A 275 -15.86 4.31 -29.57
C ILE A 275 -16.14 5.57 -28.78
N GLN A 276 -17.30 5.60 -28.15
CA GLN A 276 -17.62 6.55 -27.09
C GLN A 276 -17.92 5.79 -25.80
N TYR A 277 -17.37 6.25 -24.68
CA TYR A 277 -17.46 5.57 -23.40
C TYR A 277 -17.53 6.56 -22.24
N HIS A 278 -18.10 6.08 -21.14
CA HIS A 278 -17.99 6.73 -19.84
C HIS A 278 -16.97 6.02 -18.98
N TYR A 279 -16.25 6.79 -18.17
CA TYR A 279 -15.34 6.28 -17.17
C TYR A 279 -15.44 7.06 -15.85
N ASN A 280 -15.18 6.36 -14.74
CA ASN A 280 -14.72 6.93 -13.47
C ASN A 280 -13.34 6.32 -13.16
N CYS A 281 -12.34 7.16 -12.92
CA CYS A 281 -10.99 6.75 -12.56
C CYS A 281 -10.73 7.08 -11.08
N SER A 282 -10.25 6.10 -10.33
CA SER A 282 -9.98 6.22 -8.90
C SER A 282 -8.69 5.47 -8.52
N LEU A 283 -8.12 5.80 -7.36
CA LEU A 283 -7.15 4.94 -6.68
C LEU A 283 -7.85 3.72 -6.05
N LEU A 284 -7.08 2.70 -5.67
CA LEU A 284 -7.66 1.49 -5.07
C LEU A 284 -8.31 1.70 -3.70
N ASP A 285 -7.99 2.79 -3.00
CA ASP A 285 -8.67 3.20 -1.77
C ASP A 285 -10.02 3.92 -2.01
N GLY A 286 -10.40 4.12 -3.28
CA GLY A 286 -11.65 4.77 -3.68
C GLY A 286 -11.53 6.28 -3.89
N THR A 287 -10.34 6.88 -3.73
CA THR A 287 -10.12 8.29 -4.03
C THR A 287 -10.39 8.54 -5.52
N LEU A 288 -11.46 9.27 -5.83
CA LEU A 288 -11.81 9.64 -7.20
C LEU A 288 -10.79 10.64 -7.75
N LEU A 289 -10.27 10.36 -8.95
CA LEU A 289 -9.32 11.21 -9.66
C LEU A 289 -10.03 11.96 -10.78
N PHE A 290 -10.67 11.23 -11.69
CA PHE A 290 -11.29 11.80 -12.88
C PHE A 290 -12.61 11.11 -13.19
N THR A 291 -13.54 11.82 -13.81
CA THR A 291 -14.76 11.22 -14.37
C THR A 291 -15.10 11.84 -15.72
N SER A 292 -15.51 11.00 -16.66
CA SER A 292 -16.09 11.46 -17.93
C SER A 292 -17.38 12.27 -17.75
N ARG A 293 -18.03 12.20 -16.58
CA ARG A 293 -19.29 12.91 -16.30
C ARG A 293 -19.12 14.40 -16.02
N ASP A 294 -17.89 14.86 -15.87
CA ASP A 294 -17.57 16.28 -15.77
C ASP A 294 -17.67 17.00 -17.13
N TYR A 295 -17.84 16.24 -18.22
CA TYR A 295 -17.98 16.73 -19.58
C TYR A 295 -19.40 16.52 -20.11
N GLU A 296 -19.82 17.36 -21.07
CA GLU A 296 -21.17 17.29 -21.66
C GLU A 296 -21.38 16.04 -22.51
N THR A 297 -20.32 15.57 -23.18
CA THR A 297 -20.36 14.41 -24.06
C THR A 297 -19.53 13.26 -23.47
N PRO A 298 -19.89 11.99 -23.77
CA PRO A 298 -19.02 10.87 -23.44
C PRO A 298 -17.62 11.05 -24.06
N GLN A 299 -16.63 10.42 -23.44
CA GLN A 299 -15.28 10.43 -23.97
C GLN A 299 -15.22 9.57 -25.23
N ASP A 300 -14.54 10.06 -26.26
CA ASP A 300 -14.35 9.35 -27.52
C ASP A 300 -12.87 9.02 -27.78
N VAL A 301 -12.63 7.92 -28.50
CA VAL A 301 -11.28 7.49 -28.91
C VAL A 301 -11.37 6.53 -30.10
N VAL A 302 -10.33 6.54 -30.94
CA VAL A 302 -10.02 5.42 -31.85
C VAL A 302 -9.08 4.45 -31.14
N LEU A 303 -9.49 3.20 -30.97
CA LEU A 303 -8.69 2.19 -30.28
C LEU A 303 -7.39 1.87 -31.04
N GLY A 304 -6.29 1.74 -30.31
CA GLY A 304 -4.94 1.56 -30.87
C GLY A 304 -4.35 2.81 -31.53
N GLY A 305 -4.97 3.99 -31.34
CA GLY A 305 -4.48 5.26 -31.89
C GLY A 305 -3.51 6.03 -30.99
N ASP A 306 -3.00 5.41 -29.92
CA ASP A 306 -2.07 6.00 -28.93
C ASP A 306 -2.56 7.33 -28.33
N LYS A 307 -3.88 7.46 -28.11
CA LYS A 307 -4.51 8.67 -27.53
C LYS A 307 -4.83 8.55 -26.03
N ILE A 308 -4.84 7.33 -25.51
CA ILE A 308 -5.12 7.01 -24.12
C ILE A 308 -4.03 6.07 -23.59
N ILE A 309 -3.98 5.86 -22.28
CA ILE A 309 -3.03 4.93 -21.67
C ILE A 309 -3.26 3.50 -22.17
N ASP A 310 -2.17 2.75 -22.40
CA ASP A 310 -2.19 1.40 -22.99
C ASP A 310 -3.15 0.45 -22.27
N GLY A 311 -3.17 0.49 -20.94
CA GLY A 311 -4.02 -0.41 -20.17
C GLY A 311 -5.52 -0.09 -20.27
N LEU A 312 -5.88 1.17 -20.53
CA LEU A 312 -7.26 1.56 -20.80
C LEU A 312 -7.64 1.18 -22.24
N ASP A 313 -6.74 1.34 -23.21
CA ASP A 313 -6.94 0.90 -24.58
C ASP A 313 -7.19 -0.62 -24.64
N GLU A 314 -6.35 -1.41 -23.97
CA GLU A 314 -6.51 -2.86 -23.85
C GLU A 314 -7.87 -3.22 -23.22
N ALA A 315 -8.23 -2.54 -22.13
CA ALA A 315 -9.46 -2.82 -21.40
C ALA A 315 -10.75 -2.46 -22.14
N LEU A 316 -10.68 -1.54 -23.11
CA LEU A 316 -11.83 -1.12 -23.93
C LEU A 316 -12.02 -2.00 -25.17
N ARG A 317 -11.07 -2.88 -25.50
CA ARG A 317 -11.21 -3.89 -26.57
C ARG A 317 -12.13 -5.02 -26.15
N ASN A 318 -12.69 -5.72 -27.13
CA ASN A 318 -13.62 -6.84 -26.97
C ASN A 318 -14.84 -6.49 -26.10
N MET A 319 -15.29 -5.24 -26.14
CA MET A 319 -16.39 -4.74 -25.31
C MET A 319 -17.64 -4.52 -26.15
N CYS A 320 -18.79 -4.93 -25.61
CA CYS A 320 -20.08 -4.74 -26.26
C CYS A 320 -20.69 -3.39 -25.85
N VAL A 321 -21.44 -2.75 -26.74
CA VAL A 321 -22.19 -1.53 -26.40
C VAL A 321 -23.16 -1.82 -25.24
N GLY A 322 -23.15 -0.96 -24.22
CA GLY A 322 -23.92 -1.10 -22.98
C GLY A 322 -23.27 -1.99 -21.90
N GLU A 323 -22.15 -2.65 -22.19
CA GLU A 323 -21.37 -3.41 -21.21
C GLU A 323 -20.74 -2.47 -20.17
N ARG A 324 -20.53 -2.96 -18.95
CA ARG A 324 -19.76 -2.25 -17.91
C ARG A 324 -18.64 -3.12 -17.35
N ARG A 325 -17.51 -2.50 -17.06
CA ARG A 325 -16.30 -3.14 -16.54
C ARG A 325 -15.76 -2.41 -15.33
N THR A 326 -15.18 -3.14 -14.39
CA THR A 326 -14.18 -2.62 -13.46
C THR A 326 -12.81 -3.09 -13.94
N VAL A 327 -11.86 -2.16 -14.06
CA VAL A 327 -10.56 -2.41 -14.66
C VAL A 327 -9.48 -1.92 -13.71
N ILE A 328 -8.47 -2.75 -13.47
CA ILE A 328 -7.28 -2.39 -12.68
C ILE A 328 -6.09 -2.29 -13.61
N VAL A 329 -5.49 -1.10 -13.70
CA VAL A 329 -4.38 -0.80 -14.60
C VAL A 329 -3.10 -0.56 -13.77
N PRO A 330 -2.06 -1.39 -13.93
CA PRO A 330 -0.77 -1.15 -13.28
C PRO A 330 -0.06 0.06 -13.91
N PRO A 331 0.83 0.74 -13.18
CA PRO A 331 1.38 2.02 -13.62
C PRO A 331 2.21 1.94 -14.91
N HIS A 332 2.87 0.83 -15.20
CA HIS A 332 3.65 0.67 -16.44
C HIS A 332 2.77 0.56 -17.71
N LEU A 333 1.45 0.35 -17.55
CA LEU A 333 0.43 0.45 -18.60
C LEU A 333 -0.46 1.70 -18.41
N GLY A 334 -0.06 2.59 -17.50
CA GLY A 334 -0.77 3.80 -17.10
C GLY A 334 0.15 5.03 -17.19
N HIS A 335 0.30 5.76 -16.07
CA HIS A 335 1.11 6.98 -16.01
C HIS A 335 2.55 6.78 -15.51
N GLY A 336 2.99 5.52 -15.35
CA GLY A 336 4.34 5.15 -14.96
C GLY A 336 4.76 5.63 -13.58
N GLU A 337 6.06 5.60 -13.33
CA GLU A 337 6.67 5.98 -12.05
C GLU A 337 6.54 7.47 -11.73
N LYS A 338 6.37 8.32 -12.75
CA LYS A 338 6.26 9.77 -12.59
C LYS A 338 4.84 10.24 -12.26
N GLY A 339 3.83 9.44 -12.59
CA GLY A 339 2.44 9.86 -12.50
C GLY A 339 2.10 10.97 -13.50
N ALA A 340 0.92 11.59 -13.34
CA ALA A 340 0.46 12.67 -14.22
C ALA A 340 -0.59 13.54 -13.52
N GLY A 341 -0.35 14.86 -13.44
CA GLY A 341 -1.28 15.79 -12.81
C GLY A 341 -1.52 15.43 -11.33
N ILE A 342 -2.75 15.06 -11.00
CA ILE A 342 -3.15 14.60 -9.66
C ILE A 342 -2.89 13.10 -9.42
N VAL A 343 -2.51 12.35 -10.46
CA VAL A 343 -2.19 10.92 -10.34
C VAL A 343 -0.81 10.77 -9.74
N PRO A 344 -0.67 10.10 -8.58
CA PRO A 344 0.63 9.85 -7.99
C PRO A 344 1.51 8.95 -8.87
N GLY A 345 2.83 9.07 -8.71
CA GLY A 345 3.79 8.14 -9.31
C GLY A 345 3.56 6.70 -8.87
N SER A 346 3.74 5.76 -9.81
CA SER A 346 3.57 4.31 -9.57
C SER A 346 2.19 3.90 -9.04
N ALA A 347 1.16 4.73 -9.25
CA ALA A 347 -0.18 4.44 -8.81
C ALA A 347 -0.84 3.33 -9.63
N VAL A 348 -1.52 2.40 -8.96
CA VAL A 348 -2.46 1.47 -9.60
C VAL A 348 -3.81 2.16 -9.74
N LEU A 349 -4.34 2.19 -10.96
CA LEU A 349 -5.59 2.87 -11.28
C LEU A 349 -6.74 1.88 -11.35
N ARG A 350 -7.88 2.26 -10.78
CA ARG A 350 -9.16 1.56 -10.94
C ARG A 350 -10.10 2.38 -11.79
N PHE A 351 -10.51 1.82 -12.92
CA PHE A 351 -11.52 2.38 -13.80
C PHE A 351 -12.85 1.64 -13.66
N GLU A 352 -13.95 2.38 -13.64
CA GLU A 352 -15.29 1.87 -13.94
C GLU A 352 -15.68 2.37 -15.32
N LEU A 353 -15.87 1.47 -16.27
CA LEU A 353 -16.09 1.79 -17.68
C LEU A 353 -17.50 1.38 -18.11
N GLU A 354 -18.08 2.16 -19.03
CA GLU A 354 -19.32 1.86 -19.74
C GLU A 354 -19.17 2.22 -21.21
N LEU A 355 -19.30 1.25 -22.11
CA LEU A 355 -19.25 1.51 -23.55
C LEU A 355 -20.61 2.03 -24.02
N VAL A 356 -20.63 3.23 -24.62
CA VAL A 356 -21.85 3.94 -25.01
C VAL A 356 -22.16 3.73 -26.49
N SER A 357 -21.16 3.84 -27.35
CA SER A 357 -21.32 3.63 -28.79
C SER A 357 -20.07 3.02 -29.41
N LEU A 358 -20.28 2.31 -30.53
CA LEU A 358 -19.24 1.65 -31.31
C LEU A 358 -19.51 1.91 -32.79
N GLN A 359 -18.54 2.51 -33.47
CA GLN A 359 -18.47 2.59 -34.92
C GLN A 359 -17.25 1.79 -35.37
N LYS A 360 -17.49 0.70 -36.08
CA LYS A 360 -16.42 -0.16 -36.59
C LYS A 360 -15.46 0.63 -37.48
N GLY A 361 -14.18 0.32 -37.37
CA GLY A 361 -13.09 0.99 -38.05
C GLY A 361 -12.82 0.46 -39.45
N VAL A 362 -11.61 0.79 -39.90
CA VAL A 362 -10.96 0.26 -41.11
C VAL A 362 -9.60 -0.34 -40.74
N PRO A 363 -9.03 -1.28 -41.52
CA PRO A 363 -7.72 -1.84 -41.26
C PRO A 363 -6.61 -0.79 -41.28
N GLU A 364 -5.46 -1.14 -40.71
CA GLU A 364 -4.33 -0.23 -40.59
C GLU A 364 -3.85 0.30 -41.95
N GLY A 365 -3.71 1.63 -42.05
CA GLY A 365 -3.30 2.31 -43.28
C GLY A 365 -4.38 2.39 -44.36
N TYR A 366 -5.63 2.02 -44.07
CA TYR A 366 -6.77 2.24 -44.97
C TYR A 366 -7.52 3.52 -44.56
N LEU A 367 -8.07 4.22 -45.54
CA LEU A 367 -9.02 5.34 -45.34
C LEU A 367 -10.46 4.94 -45.67
N PHE A 368 -10.63 3.88 -46.46
CA PHE A 368 -11.91 3.32 -46.86
C PHE A 368 -11.78 1.80 -47.08
N ILE A 369 -12.85 1.07 -46.78
CA ILE A 369 -12.99 -0.34 -47.16
C ILE A 369 -14.33 -0.60 -47.82
N TRP A 370 -14.35 -1.58 -48.71
CA TRP A 370 -15.57 -2.18 -49.22
C TRP A 370 -16.10 -3.22 -48.24
N LEU A 371 -17.41 -3.21 -48.00
CA LEU A 371 -18.12 -4.21 -47.19
C LEU A 371 -18.76 -5.30 -48.06
N GLU A 372 -18.86 -5.04 -49.37
CA GLU A 372 -19.29 -5.97 -50.41
C GLU A 372 -18.21 -6.07 -51.51
N GLU A 373 -18.47 -6.83 -52.58
CA GLU A 373 -17.57 -6.85 -53.73
C GLU A 373 -17.48 -5.45 -54.38
N SER A 374 -16.25 -4.99 -54.60
CA SER A 374 -16.01 -3.73 -55.31
C SER A 374 -16.49 -3.82 -56.76
N PRO A 375 -16.92 -2.70 -57.38
CA PRO A 375 -17.30 -2.70 -58.80
C PRO A 375 -16.20 -3.28 -59.69
N GLY A 376 -16.55 -4.20 -60.59
CA GLY A 376 -15.58 -4.86 -61.49
C GLY A 376 -14.86 -3.90 -62.45
N HIS A 377 -15.49 -2.78 -62.80
CA HIS A 377 -14.90 -1.68 -63.56
C HIS A 377 -14.96 -0.40 -62.71
N LEU A 378 -14.11 -0.32 -61.67
CA LEU A 378 -14.16 0.77 -60.70
C LEU A 378 -13.98 2.16 -61.32
N PHE A 379 -13.10 2.30 -62.31
CA PHE A 379 -12.91 3.59 -63.01
C PHE A 379 -14.20 4.01 -63.74
N GLU A 380 -14.83 3.11 -64.48
CA GLU A 380 -16.11 3.39 -65.17
C GLU A 380 -17.25 3.70 -64.20
N ALA A 381 -17.20 3.11 -62.99
CA ALA A 381 -18.17 3.40 -61.94
C ALA A 381 -17.93 4.77 -61.27
N LEU A 382 -16.68 5.23 -61.22
CA LEU A 382 -16.27 6.55 -60.74
C LEU A 382 -16.54 7.64 -61.78
N ASP A 383 -16.30 7.37 -63.06
CA ASP A 383 -16.53 8.25 -64.22
C ASP A 383 -18.00 8.18 -64.68
N VAL A 384 -18.87 8.76 -63.87
CA VAL A 384 -20.32 8.88 -64.06
C VAL A 384 -20.67 9.63 -65.35
N ASN A 385 -19.87 10.64 -65.73
CA ASN A 385 -20.14 11.46 -66.90
C ASN A 385 -19.50 10.91 -68.21
N GLN A 386 -18.63 9.89 -68.08
CA GLN A 386 -17.93 9.19 -69.16
C GLN A 386 -16.95 10.07 -69.96
N ASP A 387 -16.32 11.06 -69.33
CA ASP A 387 -15.34 11.96 -69.94
C ASP A 387 -13.87 11.54 -69.73
N GLN A 388 -13.66 10.37 -69.10
CA GLN A 388 -12.37 9.79 -68.75
C GLN A 388 -11.56 10.57 -67.71
N GLN A 389 -12.20 11.50 -66.99
CA GLN A 389 -11.57 12.31 -65.94
C GLN A 389 -12.45 12.29 -64.70
N VAL A 390 -11.90 11.85 -63.57
CA VAL A 390 -12.64 11.86 -62.30
C VAL A 390 -12.13 13.02 -61.43
N PRO A 391 -12.79 14.18 -61.39
CA PRO A 391 -12.47 15.26 -60.46
C PRO A 391 -12.91 14.90 -59.02
N LEU A 392 -12.39 15.67 -58.05
CA LEU A 392 -12.71 15.48 -56.62
C LEU A 392 -14.21 15.44 -56.35
N GLU A 393 -15.00 16.27 -57.02
CA GLU A 393 -16.45 16.34 -56.82
C GLU A 393 -17.14 15.01 -57.14
N GLU A 394 -16.76 14.41 -58.27
CA GLU A 394 -17.30 13.14 -58.78
C GLU A 394 -16.84 11.96 -57.92
N PHE A 395 -15.55 11.91 -57.59
CA PHE A 395 -14.99 10.95 -56.64
C PHE A 395 -15.71 11.02 -55.28
N SER A 396 -15.93 12.24 -54.76
CA SER A 396 -16.59 12.46 -53.48
C SER A 396 -18.04 11.99 -53.48
N GLN A 397 -18.78 12.30 -54.54
CA GLN A 397 -20.16 11.86 -54.71
C GLN A 397 -20.24 10.32 -54.74
N PHE A 398 -19.38 9.68 -55.51
CA PHE A 398 -19.32 8.24 -55.58
C PHE A 398 -19.04 7.59 -54.21
N ILE A 399 -17.98 8.02 -53.52
CA ILE A 399 -17.61 7.43 -52.21
C ILE A 399 -18.72 7.65 -51.17
N LYS A 400 -19.32 8.86 -51.12
CA LYS A 400 -20.46 9.14 -50.23
C LYS A 400 -21.65 8.24 -50.54
N GLN A 401 -21.93 7.99 -51.82
CA GLN A 401 -22.99 7.08 -52.24
C GLN A 401 -22.72 5.66 -51.70
N GLN A 402 -21.51 5.11 -51.87
CA GLN A 402 -21.17 3.77 -51.38
C GLN A 402 -21.30 3.63 -49.86
N VAL A 403 -20.91 4.66 -49.11
CA VAL A 403 -21.09 4.70 -47.65
C VAL A 403 -22.58 4.74 -47.28
N SER A 404 -23.36 5.58 -47.97
CA SER A 404 -24.81 5.73 -47.69
C SER A 404 -25.61 4.45 -48.01
N GLU A 405 -25.17 3.68 -49.00
CA GLU A 405 -25.75 2.40 -49.38
C GLU A 405 -25.27 1.24 -48.49
N GLY A 406 -24.35 1.48 -47.55
CA GLY A 406 -23.77 0.45 -46.67
C GLY A 406 -22.78 -0.49 -47.37
N LYS A 407 -22.36 -0.16 -48.60
CA LYS A 407 -21.40 -0.95 -49.40
C LYS A 407 -19.95 -0.68 -49.05
N GLY A 408 -19.68 0.40 -48.32
CA GLY A 408 -18.34 0.76 -47.88
C GLY A 408 -18.33 1.57 -46.60
N ARG A 409 -17.14 1.74 -46.04
CA ARG A 409 -16.94 2.45 -44.78
C ARG A 409 -15.68 3.30 -44.82
N LEU A 410 -15.81 4.55 -44.37
CA LEU A 410 -14.70 5.47 -44.18
C LEU A 410 -14.05 5.28 -42.80
N LYS A 411 -12.77 5.67 -42.71
CA LYS A 411 -12.05 5.77 -41.45
C LYS A 411 -12.81 6.70 -40.49
N PRO A 412 -13.16 6.24 -39.27
CA PRO A 412 -13.95 7.04 -38.35
C PRO A 412 -13.11 8.11 -37.62
N ALA A 413 -13.77 8.92 -36.79
CA ALA A 413 -13.18 10.00 -35.97
C ALA A 413 -12.55 11.17 -36.76
N GLN A 414 -12.78 11.23 -38.07
CA GLN A 414 -12.36 12.34 -38.93
C GLN A 414 -13.56 12.86 -39.70
N ASP A 415 -13.48 14.11 -40.12
CA ASP A 415 -14.47 14.69 -41.02
C ASP A 415 -14.52 13.89 -42.34
N PRO A 416 -15.69 13.37 -42.75
CA PRO A 416 -15.78 12.51 -43.94
C PRO A 416 -15.26 13.17 -45.22
N ASP A 417 -15.48 14.47 -45.38
CA ASP A 417 -15.01 15.21 -46.56
C ASP A 417 -13.49 15.28 -46.57
N SER A 418 -12.87 15.53 -45.42
CA SER A 418 -11.42 15.51 -45.25
C SER A 418 -10.81 14.14 -45.59
N VAL A 419 -11.43 13.04 -45.13
CA VAL A 419 -10.98 11.66 -45.46
C VAL A 419 -11.05 11.41 -46.96
N ILE A 420 -12.14 11.82 -47.60
CA ILE A 420 -12.34 11.66 -49.05
C ILE A 420 -11.32 12.50 -49.84
N ILE A 421 -11.03 13.73 -49.41
CA ILE A 421 -10.00 14.57 -50.02
C ILE A 421 -8.63 13.89 -49.94
N ASP A 422 -8.29 13.29 -48.81
CA ASP A 422 -7.02 12.57 -48.65
C ASP A 422 -6.98 11.29 -49.49
N MET A 423 -8.10 10.57 -49.60
CA MET A 423 -8.24 9.44 -50.54
C MET A 423 -8.01 9.88 -51.98
N PHE A 424 -8.61 10.99 -52.40
CA PHE A 424 -8.46 11.56 -53.74
C PHE A 424 -7.00 11.92 -54.03
N LYS A 425 -6.35 12.67 -53.13
CA LYS A 425 -4.93 13.03 -53.26
C LYS A 425 -3.98 11.84 -53.35
N ASN A 426 -4.32 10.73 -52.70
CA ASN A 426 -3.52 9.51 -52.81
C ASN A 426 -3.63 8.83 -54.19
N GLN A 427 -4.70 9.12 -54.93
CA GLN A 427 -4.92 8.60 -56.29
C GLN A 427 -4.46 9.60 -57.37
N ASP A 428 -4.57 10.91 -57.13
CA ASP A 428 -4.06 11.99 -57.98
C ASP A 428 -2.52 12.10 -57.88
N ARG A 429 -1.81 11.19 -58.58
CA ARG A 429 -0.35 11.03 -58.48
C ARG A 429 0.43 12.17 -59.14
N ASN A 430 -0.13 12.77 -60.19
CA ASN A 430 0.51 13.86 -60.91
C ASN A 430 0.13 15.25 -60.34
N THR A 431 -0.82 15.28 -59.39
CA THR A 431 -1.32 16.48 -58.69
C THR A 431 -1.96 17.50 -59.64
N ASP A 432 -2.64 17.03 -60.68
CA ASP A 432 -3.36 17.87 -61.65
C ASP A 432 -4.84 18.12 -61.27
N GLY A 433 -5.31 17.47 -60.20
CA GLY A 433 -6.67 17.60 -59.69
C GLY A 433 -7.68 16.68 -60.36
N LEU A 434 -7.22 15.69 -61.14
CA LEU A 434 -8.03 14.69 -61.83
C LEU A 434 -7.46 13.29 -61.57
N ILE A 435 -8.33 12.28 -61.51
CA ILE A 435 -7.92 10.87 -61.52
C ILE A 435 -8.21 10.30 -62.90
N THR A 436 -7.19 9.74 -63.53
CA THR A 436 -7.30 9.01 -64.79
C THR A 436 -7.21 7.50 -64.58
N GLN A 437 -7.58 6.72 -65.61
CA GLN A 437 -7.59 5.25 -65.53
C GLN A 437 -6.22 4.65 -65.18
N ASP A 438 -5.13 5.29 -65.60
CA ASP A 438 -3.76 4.83 -65.34
C ASP A 438 -3.29 5.16 -63.91
N GLU A 439 -3.93 6.11 -63.24
CA GLU A 439 -3.57 6.55 -61.88
C GLU A 439 -4.31 5.77 -60.80
N LEU A 440 -5.54 5.35 -61.08
CA LEU A 440 -6.37 4.60 -60.14
C LEU A 440 -5.74 3.26 -59.80
N LYS A 441 -5.28 3.10 -58.56
CA LYS A 441 -4.79 1.84 -58.01
C LYS A 441 -5.38 1.56 -56.64
N LEU A 442 -5.98 0.38 -56.50
CA LEU A 442 -6.42 -0.09 -55.20
C LEU A 442 -5.23 -0.56 -54.38
N LYS A 443 -5.21 -0.21 -53.10
CA LYS A 443 -4.13 -0.60 -52.18
C LYS A 443 -3.91 -2.12 -52.13
N VAL A 444 -4.97 -2.92 -52.21
CA VAL A 444 -4.88 -4.39 -52.28
C VAL A 444 -4.12 -4.88 -53.51
N ASP A 445 -4.26 -4.20 -54.65
CA ASP A 445 -3.52 -4.54 -55.87
C ASP A 445 -2.05 -4.12 -55.75
N GLU A 446 -1.78 -2.98 -55.12
CA GLU A 446 -0.42 -2.51 -54.85
C GLU A 446 0.33 -3.42 -53.86
N ASP A 447 -0.34 -3.85 -52.79
CA ASP A 447 0.21 -4.77 -51.80
C ASP A 447 0.50 -6.13 -52.46
N ALA A 448 -0.41 -6.64 -53.31
CA ALA A 448 -0.18 -7.87 -54.08
C ALA A 448 0.94 -7.74 -55.13
N GLU A 449 1.14 -6.57 -55.74
CA GLU A 449 2.29 -6.29 -56.60
C GLU A 449 3.61 -6.26 -55.81
N LYS A 450 3.64 -5.66 -54.62
CA LYS A 450 4.82 -5.63 -53.75
C LYS A 450 5.24 -7.01 -53.26
N THR A 451 4.31 -7.83 -52.76
CA THR A 451 4.62 -9.19 -52.30
C THR A 451 5.22 -10.04 -53.43
N ARG A 452 4.71 -9.91 -54.67
CA ARG A 452 5.28 -10.60 -55.84
C ARG A 452 6.70 -10.14 -56.20
N HIS A 453 7.09 -8.92 -55.86
CA HIS A 453 8.43 -8.39 -56.10
C HIS A 453 9.42 -8.76 -54.99
N GLU A 454 8.97 -9.00 -53.75
CA GLU A 454 9.82 -9.42 -52.63
C GLU A 454 10.14 -10.93 -52.64
N GLU A 455 9.33 -11.73 -53.36
CA GLU A 455 9.55 -13.17 -53.56
C GLU A 455 10.46 -13.51 -54.77
N LEU A 456 10.94 -12.51 -55.52
CA LEU A 456 11.88 -12.63 -56.64
C LEU A 456 13.28 -12.14 -56.25
#